data_AF-A0A5C2RMW1-F1
#
_entry.id   AF-A0A5C2RMW1-F1
#
_cell.length_a   1.000
_cell.length_b   1.000
_cell.length_c   1.000
_cell.angle_alpha   90.00
_cell.angle_beta   90.00
_cell.angle_gamma   90.00
#
_symmetry.space_group_name_H-M   'P 1'
#
loop_
_entity.id
_entity.type
_entity.pdbx_description
1 polymer ?
#
loop_
_entity_poly.entity_id
_entity_poly.type
_entity_poly.pdbx_seq_one_letter_code
_entity_poly.pdbx_strand_id
1 'polypeptide(L)'
;MACLNLSPEVRYKRENIYLAGVLPGPKAPSLQEVNHYIAPLVPEFLELWNDGVTYTRTAMHPQGRTARGLLVPVVADLGAVRKTTGYGSHSATYFCSFCQLKKTDINQIDPGKWPRRECEEFRQLAKAWYVARDAKERERLFKTYGVRYSVLLELPYWKPTRYVVLDTMHNLFLGLFQRHCRKVFGMNIAVDDGTAQSEEIEISAEDLAGAIHELRRRENPNSLKAHLTLPMMRALYQAAQLGDPGKRNKLQMAQELLAQVRVRQISKKLECR
;
A
#
# COMPACT_ATOMS: atom_id res chain seq x y z
N MET A 1 -6.91 10.93 6.06
CA MET A 1 -8.28 11.26 5.59
C MET A 1 -8.27 12.70 5.13
N ALA A 2 -8.98 13.03 4.05
CA ALA A 2 -9.05 14.38 3.51
C ALA A 2 -10.49 14.90 3.59
N CYS A 3 -10.69 16.17 3.93
CA CYS A 3 -12.01 16.79 3.96
C CYS A 3 -12.45 17.17 2.54
N LEU A 4 -13.47 16.48 2.00
CA LEU A 4 -13.94 16.71 0.63
C LEU A 4 -14.68 18.04 0.44
N ASN A 5 -15.06 18.72 1.52
CA ASN A 5 -15.68 20.04 1.47
C ASN A 5 -14.68 21.16 1.15
N LEU A 6 -13.38 20.91 1.33
CA LEU A 6 -12.32 21.84 0.93
C LEU A 6 -12.09 21.77 -0.58
N SER A 7 -11.66 22.86 -1.21
CA SER A 7 -11.37 22.87 -2.65
C SER A 7 -10.23 21.90 -3.02
N PRO A 8 -10.19 21.37 -4.26
CA PRO A 8 -9.14 20.44 -4.68
C PRO A 8 -7.72 20.98 -4.49
N GLU A 9 -7.51 22.30 -4.60
CA GLU A 9 -6.18 22.91 -4.48
C GLU A 9 -5.63 22.88 -3.05
N VAL A 10 -6.50 22.73 -2.04
CA VAL A 10 -6.10 22.80 -0.63
C VAL A 10 -6.36 21.52 0.16
N ARG A 11 -7.32 20.69 -0.24
CA ARG A 11 -7.75 19.51 0.54
C ARG A 11 -6.67 18.45 0.77
N TYR A 12 -5.65 18.41 -0.09
CA TYR A 12 -4.52 17.47 0.01
C TYR A 12 -3.23 18.11 0.53
N LYS A 13 -3.28 19.37 0.96
CA LYS A 13 -2.14 19.98 1.68
C LYS A 13 -1.97 19.30 3.04
N ARG A 14 -0.73 19.23 3.54
CA ARG A 14 -0.38 18.46 4.74
C ARG A 14 -1.20 18.91 5.97
N GLU A 15 -1.44 20.21 6.09
CA GLU A 15 -2.25 20.84 7.14
C GLU A 15 -3.74 20.49 7.08
N ASN A 16 -4.26 20.00 5.94
CA ASN A 16 -5.67 19.65 5.75
C ASN A 16 -5.91 18.13 5.69
N ILE A 17 -4.87 17.33 5.95
CA ILE A 17 -4.96 15.86 6.01
C ILE A 17 -5.03 15.44 7.48
N TYR A 18 -6.07 14.69 7.82
CA TYR A 18 -6.22 14.07 9.12
C TYR A 18 -5.58 12.68 9.15
N LEU A 19 -4.55 12.48 9.96
CA LEU A 19 -3.95 11.17 10.19
C LEU A 19 -4.76 10.39 11.22
N ALA A 20 -5.50 9.38 10.75
CA ALA A 20 -6.39 8.57 11.59
C ALA A 20 -5.69 7.41 12.29
N GLY A 21 -4.54 6.97 11.77
CA GLY A 21 -3.80 5.84 12.31
C GLY A 21 -2.59 5.47 11.45
N VAL A 22 -1.65 4.77 12.07
CA VAL A 22 -0.42 4.27 11.43
C VAL A 22 -0.37 2.76 11.61
N LEU A 23 -0.29 2.03 10.50
CA LEU A 23 -0.12 0.58 10.53
C LEU A 23 1.37 0.25 10.69
N PRO A 24 1.79 -0.46 11.75
CA PRO A 24 3.20 -0.80 11.94
C PRO A 24 3.69 -1.77 10.86
N GLY A 25 4.90 -1.53 10.36
CA GLY A 25 5.63 -2.47 9.50
C GLY A 25 6.33 -3.57 10.32
N PRO A 26 7.07 -4.50 9.70
CA PRO A 26 7.46 -4.54 8.28
C PRO A 26 6.48 -5.31 7.37
N LYS A 27 5.58 -6.10 7.95
CA LYS A 27 4.59 -6.88 7.19
C LYS A 27 3.25 -6.17 7.21
N ALA A 28 2.59 -6.10 6.07
CA ALA A 28 1.24 -5.57 6.02
C ALA A 28 0.30 -6.46 6.87
N PRO A 29 -0.61 -5.86 7.65
CA PRO A 29 -1.56 -6.62 8.45
C PRO A 29 -2.36 -7.58 7.58
N SER A 30 -2.75 -8.69 8.20
CA SER A 30 -3.67 -9.65 7.62
C SER A 30 -5.01 -8.99 7.34
N LEU A 31 -5.82 -9.69 6.56
CA LEU A 31 -7.11 -9.19 6.09
C LEU A 31 -8.11 -8.94 7.24
N GLN A 32 -7.98 -9.66 8.34
CA GLN A 32 -8.84 -9.51 9.52
C GLN A 32 -8.28 -8.44 10.47
N GLU A 33 -6.95 -8.36 10.60
CA GLU A 33 -6.28 -7.40 11.49
C GLU A 33 -6.55 -5.95 11.12
N VAL A 34 -6.70 -5.64 9.82
CA VAL A 34 -7.05 -4.28 9.35
C VAL A 34 -8.32 -3.76 10.01
N ASN A 35 -9.30 -4.63 10.30
CA ASN A 35 -10.53 -4.21 10.97
C ASN A 35 -10.26 -3.67 12.38
N HIS A 36 -9.30 -4.23 13.13
CA HIS A 36 -8.97 -3.76 14.48
C HIS A 36 -8.40 -2.34 14.49
N TYR A 37 -7.71 -1.93 13.42
CA TYR A 37 -7.18 -0.57 13.29
C TYR A 37 -8.23 0.44 12.87
N ILE A 38 -9.25 0.02 12.12
CA ILE A 38 -10.33 0.91 11.65
C ILE A 38 -11.46 0.99 12.68
N ALA A 39 -11.67 -0.05 13.49
CA ALA A 39 -12.76 -0.15 14.45
C ALA A 39 -12.89 1.08 15.39
N PRO A 40 -11.81 1.69 15.92
CA PRO A 40 -11.92 2.86 16.77
C PRO A 40 -12.56 4.08 16.08
N LEU A 41 -12.44 4.18 14.76
CA LEU A 41 -13.00 5.29 13.99
C LEU A 41 -14.52 5.16 13.79
N VAL A 42 -15.06 3.95 13.87
CA VAL A 42 -16.48 3.70 13.57
C VAL A 42 -17.42 4.42 14.53
N PRO A 43 -17.26 4.35 15.86
CA PRO A 43 -18.07 5.12 16.79
C PRO A 43 -18.05 6.64 16.52
N GLU A 44 -16.86 7.21 16.26
CA GLU A 44 -16.72 8.64 15.94
C GLU A 44 -17.51 9.01 14.67
N PHE A 45 -17.45 8.16 13.64
CA PHE A 45 -18.20 8.37 12.42
C PHE A 45 -19.71 8.15 12.57
N LEU A 46 -20.14 7.31 13.51
CA LEU A 46 -21.55 7.14 13.85
C LEU A 46 -22.09 8.37 14.59
N GLU A 47 -21.34 8.91 15.54
CA GLU A 47 -21.68 10.16 16.23
C GLU A 47 -21.77 11.33 15.23
N LEU A 48 -20.77 11.48 14.35
CA LEU A 48 -20.78 12.50 13.29
C LEU A 48 -21.96 12.38 12.32
N TRP A 49 -22.46 11.16 12.10
CA TRP A 49 -23.55 10.89 11.17
C TRP A 49 -24.94 11.10 11.81
N ASN A 50 -25.15 10.53 13.00
CA ASN A 50 -26.44 10.55 13.69
C ASN A 50 -26.72 11.92 14.31
N ASP A 51 -25.78 12.40 15.12
CA ASP A 51 -25.94 13.59 15.96
C ASP A 51 -25.24 14.80 15.33
N GLY A 52 -24.00 14.60 14.88
CA GLY A 52 -23.11 15.65 14.41
C GLY A 52 -22.50 16.47 15.56
N VAL A 53 -21.62 17.40 15.21
CA VAL A 53 -20.98 18.31 16.18
C VAL A 53 -21.65 19.68 16.09
N THR A 54 -22.18 20.16 17.22
CA THR A 54 -22.79 21.49 17.31
C THR A 54 -21.75 22.52 17.73
N TYR A 55 -21.50 23.48 16.85
CA TYR A 55 -20.63 24.62 17.12
C TYR A 55 -21.49 25.79 17.57
N THR A 56 -21.12 26.41 18.69
CA THR A 56 -21.80 27.60 19.22
C THR A 56 -21.65 28.83 18.32
N ARG A 57 -20.57 28.87 17.52
CA ARG A 57 -20.31 29.93 16.53
C ARG A 57 -19.37 29.44 15.44
N THR A 58 -19.59 29.87 14.21
CA THR A 58 -18.65 29.72 13.09
C THR A 58 -18.52 31.05 12.33
N ALA A 59 -17.51 31.21 11.47
CA ALA A 59 -17.25 32.47 10.77
C ALA A 59 -18.49 33.02 10.01
N MET A 60 -19.26 32.14 9.37
CA MET A 60 -20.47 32.51 8.61
C MET A 60 -21.78 32.34 9.39
N HIS A 61 -21.73 31.77 10.61
CA HIS A 61 -22.92 31.53 11.42
C HIS A 61 -22.65 31.96 12.88
N PRO A 62 -22.92 33.23 13.23
CA PRO A 62 -22.73 33.77 14.57
C PRO A 62 -23.54 33.06 15.66
N GLN A 63 -24.71 32.52 15.28
CA GLN A 63 -25.62 31.77 16.16
C GLN A 63 -25.28 30.27 16.25
N GLY A 64 -24.17 29.85 15.64
CA GLY A 64 -23.76 28.47 15.61
C GLY A 64 -24.38 27.66 14.48
N ARG A 65 -23.98 26.39 14.39
CA ARG A 65 -24.50 25.39 13.45
C ARG A 65 -24.07 23.99 13.86
N THR A 66 -24.86 23.00 13.50
CA THR A 66 -24.48 21.59 13.58
C THR A 66 -23.80 21.16 12.28
N ALA A 67 -22.64 20.52 12.37
CA ALA A 67 -21.98 19.89 11.24
C ALA A 67 -22.06 18.37 11.37
N ARG A 68 -22.48 17.71 10.30
CA ARG A 68 -22.45 16.25 10.19
C ARG A 68 -21.35 15.80 9.25
N GLY A 69 -20.81 14.63 9.52
CA GLY A 69 -19.72 14.03 8.77
C GLY A 69 -20.10 12.65 8.24
N LEU A 70 -19.50 12.27 7.12
CA LEU A 70 -19.60 10.92 6.59
C LEU A 70 -18.29 10.55 5.89
N LEU A 71 -17.90 9.27 6.00
CA LEU A 71 -16.69 8.75 5.37
C LEU A 71 -16.97 8.28 3.93
N VAL A 72 -16.48 9.01 2.93
CA VAL A 72 -16.47 8.57 1.52
C VAL A 72 -15.34 9.23 0.71
N PRO A 73 -14.86 8.62 -0.39
CA PRO A 73 -14.72 7.17 -0.64
C PRO A 73 -13.37 6.63 -0.11
N VAL A 74 -13.18 5.30 -0.13
CA VAL A 74 -11.85 4.69 0.08
C VAL A 74 -11.06 4.82 -1.23
N VAL A 75 -9.94 5.53 -1.14
CA VAL A 75 -8.96 5.71 -2.22
C VAL A 75 -7.67 5.04 -1.78
N ALA A 76 -7.33 3.92 -2.41
CA ALA A 76 -6.08 3.21 -2.17
C ALA A 76 -5.79 2.26 -3.35
N ASP A 77 -4.60 1.68 -3.38
CA ASP A 77 -4.28 0.61 -4.31
C ASP A 77 -5.26 -0.58 -4.16
N LEU A 78 -5.29 -1.45 -5.17
CA LEU A 78 -6.22 -2.57 -5.19
C LEU A 78 -6.05 -3.48 -3.94
N GLY A 79 -4.82 -3.74 -3.52
CA GLY A 79 -4.54 -4.59 -2.37
C GLY A 79 -5.16 -4.02 -1.09
N ALA A 80 -4.85 -2.77 -0.77
CA ALA A 80 -5.37 -2.05 0.38
C ALA A 80 -6.90 -1.96 0.34
N VAL A 81 -7.50 -1.59 -0.80
CA VAL A 81 -8.95 -1.57 -1.00
C VAL A 81 -9.58 -2.91 -0.64
N ARG A 82 -9.04 -4.04 -1.12
CA ARG A 82 -9.59 -5.37 -0.82
C ARG A 82 -9.53 -5.70 0.67
N LYS A 83 -8.47 -5.27 1.36
CA LYS A 83 -8.35 -5.48 2.81
C LYS A 83 -9.39 -4.67 3.58
N THR A 84 -9.50 -3.38 3.27
CA THR A 84 -10.35 -2.45 4.03
C THR A 84 -11.84 -2.66 3.76
N THR A 85 -12.23 -3.04 2.54
CA THR A 85 -13.65 -3.13 2.14
C THR A 85 -14.23 -4.54 2.13
N GLY A 86 -13.41 -5.56 2.39
CA GLY A 86 -13.88 -6.95 2.55
C GLY A 86 -14.03 -7.74 1.25
N TYR A 87 -13.51 -7.24 0.13
CA TYR A 87 -13.50 -7.99 -1.13
C TYR A 87 -12.37 -9.03 -1.23
N GLY A 88 -12.57 -10.01 -2.12
CA GLY A 88 -11.53 -10.92 -2.61
C GLY A 88 -10.38 -10.23 -3.35
N SER A 89 -9.23 -10.89 -3.42
CA SER A 89 -8.06 -10.42 -4.19
C SER A 89 -8.37 -10.37 -5.69
N HIS A 90 -7.47 -9.79 -6.48
CA HIS A 90 -7.53 -9.82 -7.95
C HIS A 90 -7.56 -11.24 -8.55
N SER A 91 -7.13 -12.25 -7.78
CA SER A 91 -7.09 -13.65 -8.19
C SER A 91 -8.33 -14.46 -7.79
N ALA A 92 -9.26 -13.87 -7.02
CA ALA A 92 -10.48 -14.53 -6.56
C ALA A 92 -11.46 -14.84 -7.70
N THR A 93 -12.43 -15.74 -7.43
CA THR A 93 -13.52 -16.09 -8.35
C THR A 93 -14.21 -14.85 -8.89
N TYR A 94 -14.55 -13.91 -8.01
CA TYR A 94 -15.05 -12.60 -8.39
C TYR A 94 -13.96 -11.54 -8.17
N PHE A 95 -13.41 -11.03 -9.27
CA PHE A 95 -12.24 -10.16 -9.25
C PHE A 95 -12.59 -8.66 -9.18
N CYS A 96 -13.85 -8.29 -9.44
CA CYS A 96 -14.29 -6.90 -9.57
C CYS A 96 -15.03 -6.39 -8.30
N SER A 97 -14.80 -5.13 -7.93
CA SER A 97 -15.55 -4.46 -6.85
C SER A 97 -16.96 -4.04 -7.26
N PHE A 98 -17.23 -3.96 -8.56
CA PHE A 98 -18.43 -3.32 -9.10
C PHE A 98 -19.39 -4.31 -9.75
N CYS A 99 -18.86 -5.36 -10.40
CA CYS A 99 -19.65 -6.40 -11.05
C CYS A 99 -19.40 -7.78 -10.43
N GLN A 100 -20.30 -8.71 -10.73
CA GLN A 100 -20.26 -10.11 -10.33
C GLN A 100 -19.70 -11.02 -11.45
N LEU A 101 -18.92 -10.46 -12.38
CA LEU A 101 -18.26 -11.26 -13.40
C LEU A 101 -17.23 -12.19 -12.74
N LYS A 102 -17.21 -13.45 -13.16
CA LYS A 102 -16.21 -14.41 -12.68
C LYS A 102 -14.90 -14.24 -13.44
N LYS A 103 -13.80 -14.62 -12.82
CA LYS A 103 -12.46 -14.58 -13.43
C LYS A 103 -12.36 -15.47 -14.68
N THR A 104 -13.14 -16.55 -14.75
CA THR A 104 -13.27 -17.38 -15.96
C THR A 104 -13.83 -16.61 -17.15
N ASP A 105 -14.64 -15.59 -16.87
CA ASP A 105 -15.37 -14.80 -17.86
C ASP A 105 -14.70 -13.43 -18.07
N ILE A 106 -13.44 -13.26 -17.65
CA ILE A 106 -12.71 -11.97 -17.69
C ILE A 106 -12.63 -11.34 -19.09
N ASN A 107 -12.75 -12.15 -20.15
CA ASN A 107 -12.75 -11.69 -21.53
C ASN A 107 -14.12 -11.15 -21.99
N GLN A 108 -15.14 -11.13 -21.13
CA GLN A 108 -16.41 -10.49 -21.44
C GLN A 108 -16.25 -8.96 -21.40
N ILE A 109 -16.12 -8.36 -22.58
CA ILE A 109 -15.90 -6.91 -22.73
C ILE A 109 -17.19 -6.10 -22.87
N ASP A 110 -18.34 -6.74 -23.07
CA ASP A 110 -19.63 -6.07 -23.20
C ASP A 110 -20.17 -5.61 -21.83
N PRO A 111 -20.23 -4.29 -21.55
CA PRO A 111 -20.67 -3.79 -20.25
C PRO A 111 -22.13 -4.13 -19.93
N GLY A 112 -22.97 -4.36 -20.94
CA GLY A 112 -24.37 -4.78 -20.76
C GLY A 112 -24.50 -6.17 -20.14
N LYS A 113 -23.44 -6.99 -20.23
CA LYS A 113 -23.39 -8.35 -19.67
C LYS A 113 -22.72 -8.42 -18.30
N TRP A 114 -22.45 -7.27 -17.67
CA TRP A 114 -21.78 -7.22 -16.37
C TRP A 114 -22.81 -7.10 -15.24
N PRO A 115 -23.22 -8.21 -14.60
CA PRO A 115 -24.15 -8.15 -13.47
C PRO A 115 -23.57 -7.26 -12.38
N ARG A 116 -24.35 -6.30 -11.90
CA ARG A 116 -23.92 -5.34 -10.87
C ARG A 116 -23.92 -5.99 -9.49
N ARG A 117 -23.01 -5.55 -8.62
CA ARG A 117 -23.06 -5.91 -7.20
C ARG A 117 -24.02 -5.00 -6.46
N GLU A 118 -24.99 -5.61 -5.77
CA GLU A 118 -25.90 -4.89 -4.91
C GLU A 118 -25.33 -4.75 -3.50
N CYS A 119 -25.51 -3.57 -2.89
CA CYS A 119 -25.00 -3.29 -1.54
C CYS A 119 -25.67 -4.18 -0.50
N GLU A 120 -26.95 -4.46 -0.65
CA GLU A 120 -27.73 -5.22 0.33
C GLU A 120 -27.31 -6.70 0.32
N GLU A 121 -27.17 -7.28 -0.86
CA GLU A 121 -26.61 -8.63 -1.03
C GLU A 121 -25.19 -8.71 -0.43
N PHE A 122 -24.33 -7.71 -0.70
CA PHE A 122 -22.99 -7.66 -0.11
C PHE A 122 -23.03 -7.67 1.42
N ARG A 123 -23.92 -6.89 2.04
CA ARG A 123 -24.08 -6.84 3.50
C ARG A 123 -24.55 -8.17 4.06
N GLN A 124 -25.51 -8.82 3.42
CA GLN A 124 -26.02 -10.12 3.84
C GLN A 124 -24.91 -11.19 3.78
N LEU A 125 -24.15 -11.25 2.69
CA LEU A 125 -23.03 -12.17 2.53
C LEU A 125 -21.92 -11.90 3.55
N ALA A 126 -21.56 -10.64 3.76
CA ALA A 126 -20.56 -10.24 4.74
C ALA A 126 -21.00 -10.57 6.18
N LYS A 127 -22.28 -10.39 6.50
CA LYS A 127 -22.86 -10.77 7.80
C LYS A 127 -22.85 -12.29 7.99
N ALA A 128 -23.26 -13.06 6.97
CA ALA A 128 -23.19 -14.52 6.99
C ALA A 128 -21.75 -15.02 7.25
N TRP A 129 -20.77 -14.39 6.60
CA TRP A 129 -19.35 -14.66 6.87
C TRP A 129 -18.95 -14.31 8.31
N TYR A 130 -19.41 -13.18 8.86
CA TYR A 130 -19.06 -12.75 10.21
C TYR A 130 -19.59 -13.71 11.29
N VAL A 131 -20.87 -14.09 11.19
CA VAL A 131 -21.55 -14.95 12.18
C VAL A 131 -21.20 -16.44 12.03
N ALA A 132 -20.53 -16.83 10.95
CA ALA A 132 -20.07 -18.21 10.77
C ALA A 132 -19.16 -18.63 11.95
N ARG A 133 -19.48 -19.79 12.53
CA ARG A 133 -18.90 -20.28 13.79
C ARG A 133 -17.46 -20.75 13.65
N ASP A 134 -17.11 -21.34 12.51
CA ASP A 134 -15.81 -21.94 12.29
C ASP A 134 -15.04 -21.26 11.13
N ALA A 135 -13.72 -21.35 11.18
CA ALA A 135 -12.84 -20.75 10.18
C ALA A 135 -12.98 -21.41 8.80
N LYS A 136 -13.39 -22.69 8.75
CA LYS A 136 -13.54 -23.46 7.51
C LYS A 136 -14.76 -22.99 6.72
N GLU A 137 -15.84 -22.65 7.42
CA GLU A 137 -17.08 -22.12 6.90
C GLU A 137 -16.87 -20.69 6.39
N ARG A 138 -16.15 -19.86 7.16
CA ARG A 138 -15.71 -18.54 6.70
C ARG A 138 -14.92 -18.63 5.39
N GLU A 139 -13.98 -19.55 5.31
CA GLU A 139 -13.18 -19.77 4.10
C GLU A 139 -14.05 -20.27 2.93
N ARG A 140 -15.01 -21.18 3.20
CA ARG A 140 -15.97 -21.67 2.21
C ARG A 140 -16.83 -20.53 1.66
N LEU A 141 -17.45 -19.73 2.53
CA LEU A 141 -18.27 -18.58 2.15
C LEU A 141 -17.46 -17.56 1.35
N PHE A 142 -16.24 -17.27 1.78
CA PHE A 142 -15.35 -16.33 1.08
C PHE A 142 -14.96 -16.84 -0.31
N LYS A 143 -14.65 -18.14 -0.47
CA LYS A 143 -14.37 -18.74 -1.77
C LYS A 143 -15.58 -18.72 -2.70
N THR A 144 -16.77 -18.97 -2.16
CA THR A 144 -18.01 -19.01 -2.93
C THR A 144 -18.45 -17.63 -3.40
N TYR A 145 -18.42 -16.61 -2.52
CA TYR A 145 -19.00 -15.29 -2.79
C TYR A 145 -17.97 -14.18 -3.01
N GLY A 146 -16.72 -14.37 -2.61
CA GLY A 146 -15.65 -13.36 -2.74
C GLY A 146 -15.82 -12.16 -1.81
N VAL A 147 -16.62 -12.29 -0.75
CA VAL A 147 -16.98 -11.24 0.20
C VAL A 147 -16.73 -11.73 1.63
N ARG A 148 -16.22 -10.84 2.48
CA ARG A 148 -16.07 -11.03 3.92
C ARG A 148 -16.48 -9.77 4.67
N TYR A 149 -16.53 -9.88 5.99
CA TYR A 149 -16.81 -8.75 6.87
C TYR A 149 -15.72 -7.67 6.82
N SER A 150 -16.16 -6.43 6.80
CA SER A 150 -15.37 -5.22 7.03
C SER A 150 -16.09 -4.39 8.08
N VAL A 151 -15.33 -3.83 9.02
CA VAL A 151 -15.88 -2.97 10.08
C VAL A 151 -16.56 -1.70 9.54
N LEU A 152 -16.23 -1.29 8.31
CA LEU A 152 -16.90 -0.16 7.64
C LEU A 152 -18.38 -0.45 7.36
N LEU A 153 -18.82 -1.72 7.36
CA LEU A 153 -20.22 -2.08 7.18
C LEU A 153 -21.11 -1.71 8.36
N GLU A 154 -20.52 -1.43 9.53
CA GLU A 154 -21.23 -0.90 10.69
C GLU A 154 -21.74 0.53 10.45
N LEU A 155 -21.18 1.25 9.47
CA LEU A 155 -21.66 2.58 9.06
C LEU A 155 -22.91 2.43 8.16
N PRO A 156 -24.10 2.91 8.57
CA PRO A 156 -25.35 2.66 7.84
C PRO A 156 -25.35 3.18 6.40
N TYR A 157 -24.66 4.30 6.18
CA TYR A 157 -24.54 4.96 4.88
C TYR A 157 -23.47 4.33 3.98
N TRP A 158 -22.54 3.53 4.52
CA TRP A 158 -21.40 3.02 3.76
C TRP A 158 -21.82 1.98 2.71
N LYS A 159 -21.41 2.23 1.46
CA LYS A 159 -21.74 1.40 0.30
C LYS A 159 -20.47 0.86 -0.37
N PRO A 160 -20.02 -0.36 -0.05
CA PRO A 160 -18.75 -0.91 -0.58
C PRO A 160 -18.75 -1.11 -2.11
N THR A 161 -19.91 -1.19 -2.75
CA THR A 161 -20.02 -1.32 -4.22
C THR A 161 -19.96 0.04 -4.95
N ARG A 162 -20.03 1.16 -4.20
CA ARG A 162 -20.04 2.53 -4.76
C ARG A 162 -18.92 3.42 -4.23
N TYR A 163 -18.47 3.21 -3.00
CA TYR A 163 -17.49 4.06 -2.31
C TYR A 163 -16.06 3.52 -2.36
N VAL A 164 -15.79 2.64 -3.32
CA VAL A 164 -14.45 2.18 -3.68
C VAL A 164 -14.03 2.90 -4.95
N VAL A 165 -12.91 3.63 -4.90
CA VAL A 165 -12.31 4.28 -6.07
C VAL A 165 -11.22 3.38 -6.65
N LEU A 166 -11.19 3.28 -7.99
CA LEU A 166 -10.07 2.69 -8.69
C LEU A 166 -8.91 3.69 -8.71
N ASP A 167 -7.79 3.31 -8.10
CA ASP A 167 -6.58 4.11 -8.11
C ASP A 167 -6.01 4.20 -9.54
N THR A 168 -6.16 5.37 -10.15
CA THR A 168 -5.68 5.66 -11.50
C THR A 168 -4.16 5.57 -11.58
N MET A 169 -3.43 5.94 -10.53
CA MET A 169 -1.97 5.91 -10.56
C MET A 169 -1.46 4.47 -10.69
N HIS A 170 -1.90 3.60 -9.80
CA HIS A 170 -1.45 2.20 -9.80
C HIS A 170 -2.08 1.38 -10.93
N ASN A 171 -3.36 1.58 -11.24
CA ASN A 171 -4.04 0.79 -12.25
C ASN A 171 -3.73 1.25 -13.68
N LEU A 172 -3.79 2.56 -13.95
CA LEU A 172 -3.60 3.10 -15.30
C LEU A 172 -2.12 3.30 -15.63
N PHE A 173 -1.38 4.11 -14.86
CA PHE A 173 0.00 4.45 -15.20
C PHE A 173 0.96 3.29 -14.94
N LEU A 174 0.97 2.77 -13.71
CA LEU A 174 1.91 1.70 -13.32
C LEU A 174 1.47 0.32 -13.80
N GLY A 175 0.17 0.11 -14.06
CA GLY A 175 -0.37 -1.15 -14.56
C GLY A 175 -0.49 -1.17 -16.08
N LEU A 176 -1.57 -0.57 -16.58
CA LEU A 176 -1.97 -0.67 -17.99
C LEU A 176 -0.95 -0.03 -18.94
N PHE A 177 -0.55 1.21 -18.69
CA PHE A 177 0.34 1.95 -19.57
C PHE A 177 1.73 1.31 -19.59
N GLN A 178 2.30 1.00 -18.41
CA GLN A 178 3.56 0.27 -18.31
C GLN A 178 3.53 -1.06 -19.09
N ARG A 179 2.45 -1.84 -18.97
CA ARG A 179 2.31 -3.10 -19.70
C ARG A 179 2.18 -2.88 -21.21
N HIS A 180 1.39 -1.91 -21.66
CA HIS A 180 1.23 -1.62 -23.08
C HIS A 180 2.55 -1.20 -23.71
N CYS A 181 3.25 -0.23 -23.13
CA CYS A 181 4.54 0.21 -23.66
C CYS A 181 5.59 -0.92 -23.65
N ARG A 182 5.80 -1.60 -22.51
CA ARG A 182 6.91 -2.56 -22.37
C ARG A 182 6.63 -3.94 -22.98
N LYS A 183 5.38 -4.42 -22.94
CA LYS A 183 5.03 -5.78 -23.38
C LYS A 183 4.31 -5.82 -24.71
N VAL A 184 3.38 -4.90 -24.96
CA VAL A 184 2.59 -4.90 -26.21
C VAL A 184 3.37 -4.22 -27.34
N PHE A 185 3.89 -3.01 -27.09
CA PHE A 185 4.67 -2.27 -28.08
C PHE A 185 6.15 -2.64 -28.11
N GLY A 186 6.62 -3.44 -27.15
CA GLY A 186 8.02 -3.85 -27.09
C GLY A 186 9.00 -2.70 -26.81
N MET A 187 8.52 -1.55 -26.32
CA MET A 187 9.33 -0.41 -25.90
C MET A 187 9.96 -0.68 -24.52
N ASN A 188 10.51 -1.88 -24.34
CA ASN A 188 11.26 -2.23 -23.17
C ASN A 188 12.72 -1.96 -23.47
N ILE A 189 13.15 -0.72 -23.20
CA ILE A 189 14.57 -0.43 -23.12
C ILE A 189 15.09 -1.35 -22.01
N ALA A 190 16.09 -2.17 -22.30
CA ALA A 190 16.87 -2.84 -21.27
C ALA A 190 17.66 -1.74 -20.55
N VAL A 191 16.97 -0.99 -19.71
CA VAL A 191 17.60 -0.09 -18.77
C VAL A 191 18.20 -1.03 -17.75
N ASP A 192 19.50 -1.30 -17.89
CA ASP A 192 20.28 -1.89 -16.82
C ASP A 192 19.95 -1.05 -15.58
N ASP A 193 19.45 -1.68 -14.51
CA ASP A 193 18.83 -1.03 -13.33
C ASP A 193 19.75 -0.01 -12.60
N GLY A 194 20.92 0.31 -13.17
CA GLY A 194 21.88 1.32 -12.75
C GLY A 194 21.63 2.75 -13.26
N THR A 195 20.73 3.00 -14.23
CA THR A 195 20.54 4.36 -14.81
C THR A 195 19.19 5.02 -14.51
N ALA A 196 18.53 4.63 -13.41
CA ALA A 196 17.76 5.65 -12.71
C ALA A 196 18.77 6.66 -12.17
N GLN A 197 18.79 7.87 -12.74
CA GLN A 197 19.20 9.07 -12.01
C GLN A 197 18.30 9.15 -10.78
N SER A 198 18.65 8.39 -9.74
CA SER A 198 18.18 8.65 -8.40
C SER A 198 18.66 10.06 -8.10
N GLU A 199 17.73 10.94 -7.74
CA GLU A 199 18.04 12.17 -7.01
C GLU A 199 19.22 11.88 -6.07
N GLU A 200 20.24 12.73 -6.09
CA GLU A 200 21.37 12.63 -5.16
C GLU A 200 20.84 12.84 -3.75
N ILE A 201 20.37 11.75 -3.14
CA ILE A 201 19.96 11.74 -1.73
C ILE A 201 21.25 11.84 -0.94
N GLU A 202 21.53 13.03 -0.38
CA GLU A 202 22.58 13.20 0.62
C GLU A 202 22.32 12.25 1.79
N ILE A 203 23.26 11.34 2.01
CA ILE A 203 23.18 10.35 3.09
C ILE A 203 23.84 10.96 4.32
N SER A 204 23.12 10.97 5.45
CA SER A 204 23.66 11.45 6.72
C SER A 204 24.85 10.59 7.17
N ALA A 205 25.75 11.17 7.97
CA ALA A 205 26.87 10.43 8.55
C ALA A 205 26.40 9.25 9.43
N GLU A 206 25.25 9.39 10.09
CA GLU A 206 24.63 8.36 10.92
C GLU A 206 24.15 7.17 10.08
N ASP A 207 23.46 7.44 8.96
CA ASP A 207 23.00 6.40 8.04
C ASP A 207 24.16 5.64 7.40
N LEU A 208 25.25 6.36 7.06
CA LEU A 208 26.46 5.74 6.55
C LEU A 208 27.14 4.85 7.60
N ALA A 209 27.18 5.28 8.86
CA ALA A 209 27.70 4.47 9.96
C ALA A 209 26.87 3.19 10.18
N GLY A 210 25.54 3.29 10.11
CA GLY A 210 24.62 2.14 10.14
C GLY A 210 24.87 1.18 8.97
N ALA A 211 25.09 1.71 7.77
CA ALA A 211 25.41 0.91 6.59
C ALA A 211 26.76 0.16 6.74
N ILE A 212 27.78 0.81 7.31
CA ILE A 212 29.09 0.20 7.61
C ILE A 212 28.93 -0.92 8.66
N HIS A 213 28.10 -0.73 9.67
CA HIS A 213 27.81 -1.75 10.67
C HIS A 213 27.20 -3.01 10.04
N GLU A 214 26.20 -2.83 9.16
CA GLU A 214 25.59 -3.94 8.42
C GLU A 214 26.56 -4.66 7.47
N LEU A 215 27.46 -3.90 6.82
CA LEU A 215 28.51 -4.46 5.97
C LEU A 215 29.49 -5.35 6.75
N ARG A 216 29.82 -5.01 8.00
CA ARG A 216 30.72 -5.81 8.84
C ARG A 216 30.07 -7.09 9.40
N ARG A 217 28.76 -7.06 9.62
CA ARG A 217 28.01 -8.17 10.24
C ARG A 217 27.64 -9.27 9.25
N ARG A 218 27.49 -8.93 7.97
CA ARG A 218 26.94 -9.84 6.95
C ARG A 218 28.04 -10.48 6.13
N GLU A 219 27.90 -11.77 5.86
CA GLU A 219 28.87 -12.52 5.04
C GLU A 219 28.35 -12.83 3.62
N ASN A 220 27.03 -12.69 3.40
CA ASN A 220 26.34 -13.07 2.17
C ASN A 220 25.91 -11.82 1.36
N PRO A 221 26.34 -11.69 0.08
CA PRO A 221 25.95 -10.58 -0.79
C PRO A 221 24.44 -10.39 -0.96
N ASN A 222 23.66 -11.48 -1.02
CA ASN A 222 22.20 -11.40 -1.15
C ASN A 222 21.56 -10.84 0.13
N SER A 223 22.12 -11.18 1.29
CA SER A 223 21.67 -10.67 2.59
C SER A 223 21.95 -9.17 2.72
N LEU A 224 23.14 -8.72 2.29
CA LEU A 224 23.52 -7.30 2.28
C LEU A 224 22.65 -6.49 1.31
N LYS A 225 22.45 -6.99 0.08
CA LYS A 225 21.57 -6.41 -0.93
C LYS A 225 20.13 -6.21 -0.43
N ALA A 226 19.63 -7.10 0.42
CA ALA A 226 18.26 -7.03 0.94
C ALA A 226 18.07 -5.95 2.01
N HIS A 227 19.13 -5.61 2.76
CA HIS A 227 19.03 -4.74 3.94
C HIS A 227 19.47 -3.30 3.70
N LEU A 228 20.29 -3.05 2.68
CA LEU A 228 20.72 -1.70 2.33
C LEU A 228 19.93 -1.18 1.15
N THR A 229 19.57 0.10 1.14
CA THR A 229 18.95 0.75 -0.03
C THR A 229 19.98 0.97 -1.14
N LEU A 230 19.54 1.25 -2.38
CA LEU A 230 20.48 1.54 -3.47
C LEU A 230 21.37 2.77 -3.18
N PRO A 231 20.84 3.90 -2.65
CA PRO A 231 21.67 5.03 -2.25
C PRO A 231 22.75 4.64 -1.22
N MET A 232 22.38 3.92 -0.15
CA MET A 232 23.34 3.48 0.88
C MET A 232 24.44 2.59 0.30
N MET A 233 24.09 1.71 -0.63
CA MET A 233 25.07 0.87 -1.35
C MET A 233 26.04 1.71 -2.18
N ARG A 234 25.54 2.73 -2.90
CA ARG A 234 26.36 3.63 -3.71
C ARG A 234 27.31 4.47 -2.83
N ALA A 235 26.83 5.00 -1.72
CA ALA A 235 27.64 5.77 -0.77
C ALA A 235 28.73 4.90 -0.10
N LEU A 236 28.40 3.67 0.31
CA LEU A 236 29.40 2.72 0.81
C LEU A 236 30.46 2.41 -0.24
N TYR A 237 30.04 2.22 -1.50
CA TYR A 237 30.94 1.90 -2.60
C TYR A 237 31.89 3.05 -2.94
N GLN A 238 31.40 4.30 -2.86
CA GLN A 238 32.22 5.51 -2.98
C GLN A 238 33.18 5.66 -1.78
N ALA A 239 32.69 5.47 -0.55
CA ALA A 239 33.52 5.53 0.66
C ALA A 239 34.61 4.44 0.69
N ALA A 240 34.33 3.30 0.07
CA ALA A 240 35.27 2.18 -0.10
C ALA A 240 36.26 2.38 -1.26
N GLN A 241 36.08 3.41 -2.09
CA GLN A 241 36.90 3.73 -3.27
C GLN A 241 37.00 2.58 -4.27
N LEU A 242 35.91 1.83 -4.47
CA LEU A 242 35.87 0.66 -5.36
C LEU A 242 35.59 1.00 -6.84
N GLY A 243 35.43 2.28 -7.17
CA GLY A 243 35.19 2.78 -8.52
C GLY A 243 33.84 3.49 -8.65
N ASP A 244 33.32 3.54 -9.88
CA ASP A 244 32.06 4.22 -10.19
C ASP A 244 30.83 3.32 -9.87
N PRO A 245 30.02 3.66 -8.85
CA PRO A 245 28.86 2.86 -8.46
C PRO A 245 27.73 2.89 -9.50
N GLY A 246 27.74 3.83 -10.46
CA GLY A 246 26.77 3.89 -11.56
C GLY A 246 26.89 2.73 -12.55
N LYS A 247 28.06 2.08 -12.61
CA LYS A 247 28.37 0.97 -13.54
C LYS A 247 28.19 -0.42 -12.92
N ARG A 248 27.57 -0.50 -11.74
CA ARG A 248 27.40 -1.74 -10.99
C ARG A 248 25.96 -1.88 -10.54
N ASN A 249 25.43 -3.10 -10.68
CA ASN A 249 24.15 -3.42 -10.08
C ASN A 249 24.31 -3.66 -8.57
N LYS A 250 23.19 -3.64 -7.85
CA LYS A 250 23.18 -3.75 -6.37
C LYS A 250 23.81 -5.05 -5.84
N LEU A 251 23.78 -6.12 -6.62
CA LEU A 251 24.38 -7.41 -6.24
C LEU A 251 25.90 -7.39 -6.42
N GLN A 252 26.39 -6.84 -7.54
CA GLN A 252 27.82 -6.68 -7.82
C GLN A 252 28.48 -5.79 -6.76
N MET A 253 27.86 -4.65 -6.42
CA MET A 253 28.38 -3.80 -5.33
C MET A 253 28.47 -4.56 -3.99
N ALA A 254 27.48 -5.39 -3.67
CA ALA A 254 27.49 -6.19 -2.44
C ALA A 254 28.60 -7.25 -2.43
N GLN A 255 28.88 -7.89 -3.57
CA GLN A 255 29.96 -8.86 -3.71
C GLN A 255 31.33 -8.21 -3.52
N GLU A 256 31.56 -7.09 -4.20
CA GLU A 256 32.85 -6.39 -4.18
C GLU A 256 33.15 -5.75 -2.81
N LEU A 257 32.14 -5.15 -2.16
CA LEU A 257 32.27 -4.59 -0.81
C LEU A 257 32.65 -5.69 0.21
N LEU A 258 31.97 -6.84 0.17
CA LEU A 258 32.28 -7.95 1.08
C LEU A 258 33.66 -8.57 0.81
N ALA A 259 34.09 -8.62 -0.46
CA ALA A 259 35.44 -9.06 -0.81
C ALA A 259 36.50 -8.13 -0.20
N GLN A 260 36.31 -6.81 -0.24
CA GLN A 260 37.23 -5.84 0.35
C GLN A 260 37.33 -5.98 1.88
N VAL A 261 36.21 -6.21 2.57
CA VAL A 261 36.21 -6.43 4.04
C VAL A 261 37.00 -7.68 4.39
N ARG A 262 36.83 -8.78 3.63
CA ARG A 262 37.57 -10.03 3.84
C ARG A 262 39.08 -9.84 3.65
N VAL A 263 39.49 -9.12 2.60
CA VAL A 263 40.91 -8.80 2.37
C VAL A 263 41.50 -8.01 3.53
N ARG A 264 40.81 -6.95 4.00
CA ARG A 264 41.28 -6.15 5.15
C ARG A 264 41.36 -6.93 6.46
N GLN A 265 40.45 -7.88 6.69
CA GLN A 265 40.49 -8.77 7.85
C GLN A 265 41.66 -9.76 7.80
N ILE A 266 42.02 -10.24 6.60
CA ILE A 266 43.17 -11.14 6.39
C ILE A 266 44.49 -10.37 6.58
N SER A 267 44.62 -9.17 6.01
CA SER A 267 45.83 -8.33 6.19
C SER A 267 46.08 -7.99 7.66
N LYS A 268 45.05 -7.61 8.43
CA LYS A 268 45.18 -7.36 9.88
C LYS A 268 45.60 -8.59 10.69
N LYS A 269 45.23 -9.80 10.26
CA LYS A 269 45.65 -11.05 10.92
C LYS A 269 47.09 -11.42 10.60
N LEU A 270 47.62 -11.00 9.44
CA LEU A 270 49.00 -11.23 9.02
C LEU A 270 49.98 -10.24 9.67
N GLU A 271 49.54 -9.02 9.97
CA GLU A 271 50.34 -7.99 10.67
C GLU A 271 50.47 -8.22 12.20
N CYS A 272 49.65 -9.10 12.78
CA CYS A 272 49.68 -9.47 14.21
C CYS A 272 50.40 -10.81 14.49
N ARG A 273 51.25 -11.28 13.58
CA ARG A 273 52.21 -12.38 13.80
C ARG A 273 53.63 -11.85 13.67
#